data_AF-A0A0Q5GIZ7-F1
#
_entry.id   AF-A0A0Q5GIZ7-F1
#
_cell.length_a   1.000
_cell.length_b   1.000
_cell.length_c   1.000
_cell.angle_alpha   90.00
_cell.angle_beta   90.00
_cell.angle_gamma   90.00
#
_symmetry.space_group_name_H-M   'P 1'
#
loop_
_entity.id
_entity.type
_entity.pdbx_description
1 polymer ?
#
loop_
_entity_poly.entity_id
_entity_poly.type
_entity_poly.pdbx_seq_one_letter_code
_entity_poly.pdbx_strand_id
1 'polypeptide(L)'
;MARPEQIPLFDLGPDPVTAQIRSDLAKLEAARPWGMPRFKNDWRTPAARISGQNAAILRLHGFARTDYEPRTPALKITPAGRRIVAAMESTR
;
A
#
# COMPACT_ATOMS: atom_id res chain seq x y z
N MET A 1 -7.21 -3.02 21.58
CA MET A 1 -6.72 -3.36 20.23
C MET A 1 -7.28 -2.35 19.25
N ALA A 2 -6.45 -1.48 18.65
CA ALA A 2 -6.92 -0.52 17.65
C ALA A 2 -7.36 -1.25 16.38
N ARG A 3 -8.59 -1.00 15.91
CA ARG A 3 -9.06 -1.52 14.62
C ARG A 3 -8.18 -0.95 13.50
N PRO A 4 -7.72 -1.75 12.53
CA PRO A 4 -7.10 -1.18 11.33
C PRO A 4 -8.15 -0.36 10.60
N GLU A 5 -7.97 0.96 10.56
CA GLU A 5 -8.84 1.89 9.83
C GLU A 5 -8.79 1.53 8.34
N GLN A 6 -9.96 1.20 7.78
CA GLN A 6 -10.11 0.88 6.36
C GLN A 6 -10.36 2.18 5.59
N ILE A 7 -9.83 2.27 4.37
CA ILE A 7 -10.13 3.42 3.49
C ILE A 7 -11.60 3.32 3.08
N PRO A 8 -12.45 4.33 3.38
CA PRO A 8 -13.84 4.31 2.95
C PRO A 8 -13.91 4.31 1.41
N LEU A 9 -14.69 3.38 0.85
CA LEU A 9 -14.77 3.14 -0.60
C LEU A 9 -15.27 4.38 -1.38
N PHE A 10 -16.03 5.26 -0.74
CA PHE A 10 -16.67 6.44 -1.32
C PHE A 10 -15.89 7.74 -1.09
N ASP A 11 -14.84 7.69 -0.28
CA ASP A 11 -13.98 8.84 0.02
C ASP A 11 -12.79 8.88 -0.96
N LEU A 12 -13.13 8.83 -2.26
CA LEU A 12 -12.22 9.02 -3.39
C LEU A 12 -12.23 10.50 -3.81
N GLY A 13 -12.21 11.40 -2.83
CA GLY A 13 -12.15 12.84 -3.07
C GLY A 13 -10.95 13.26 -3.93
N PRO A 14 -10.83 14.56 -4.27
CA PRO A 14 -9.77 15.05 -5.16
C PRO A 14 -8.35 14.74 -4.67
N ASP A 15 -8.17 14.48 -3.37
CA ASP A 15 -6.93 13.96 -2.79
C ASP A 15 -7.07 12.47 -2.43
N PRO A 16 -6.66 11.55 -3.33
CA PRO A 16 -6.70 10.11 -3.08
C PRO A 16 -5.60 9.66 -2.10
N VAL A 17 -5.01 10.57 -1.31
CA VAL A 17 -3.85 10.31 -0.44
C VAL A 17 -4.24 10.55 1.01
N THR A 18 -5.12 9.68 1.51
CA THR A 18 -5.52 9.65 2.93
C THR A 18 -4.35 9.28 3.84
N ALA A 19 -4.46 9.56 5.14
CA ALA A 19 -3.45 9.14 6.13
C ALA A 19 -3.19 7.62 6.09
N GLN A 20 -4.24 6.83 5.82
CA GLN A 20 -4.13 5.38 5.69
C GLN A 20 -3.33 4.97 4.43
N ILE A 21 -3.53 5.63 3.29
CA ILE A 21 -2.75 5.39 2.06
C ILE A 21 -1.29 5.72 2.28
N ARG A 22 -0.99 6.84 2.95
CA ARG A 22 0.37 7.21 3.35
C ARG A 22 1.02 6.14 4.23
N SER A 23 0.30 5.63 5.22
CA SER A 23 0.77 4.54 6.09
C SER A 23 1.04 3.26 5.29
N ASP A 24 0.13 2.86 4.40
CA ASP A 24 0.27 1.64 3.61
C ASP A 24 1.39 1.74 2.56
N LEU A 25 1.62 2.94 2.01
CA LEU A 25 2.77 3.21 1.14
C LEU A 25 4.10 3.10 1.89
N ALA A 26 4.19 3.63 3.11
CA ALA A 26 5.39 3.47 3.94
C ALA A 26 5.69 2.00 4.26
N LYS A 27 4.64 1.19 4.53
CA LYS A 27 4.79 -0.26 4.73
C LYS A 27 5.31 -0.96 3.47
N LEU A 28 4.82 -0.57 2.28
CA LEU A 28 5.28 -1.12 1.01
C LEU A 28 6.72 -0.72 0.68
N GLU A 29 7.11 0.52 1.00
CA GLU A 29 8.47 1.00 0.82
C GLU A 29 9.44 0.21 1.70
N ALA A 30 9.10 -0.02 2.97
CA ALA A 30 9.88 -0.86 3.89
C ALA A 30 9.95 -2.34 3.47
N ALA A 31 9.00 -2.82 2.66
CA ALA A 31 8.97 -4.19 2.14
C ALA A 31 9.85 -4.39 0.89
N ARG A 32 10.51 -3.34 0.38
CA ARG A 32 11.43 -3.45 -0.77
C ARG A 32 12.67 -4.31 -0.41
N PRO A 33 13.26 -5.02 -1.40
CA PRO A 33 12.89 -5.10 -2.82
C PRO A 33 11.79 -6.14 -3.12
N TRP A 34 11.48 -7.03 -2.18
CA TRP A 34 10.64 -8.20 -2.40
C TRP A 34 9.15 -7.86 -2.54
N GLY A 35 8.68 -6.80 -1.86
CA GLY A 35 7.27 -6.46 -1.76
C GLY A 35 6.56 -7.29 -0.69
N MET A 36 5.23 -7.16 -0.63
CA MET A 36 4.41 -7.89 0.33
C MET A 36 3.75 -9.09 -0.35
N PRO A 37 4.05 -10.34 0.02
CA PRO A 37 3.38 -11.50 -0.57
C PRO A 37 1.88 -11.53 -0.21
N ARG A 38 1.07 -12.08 -1.13
CA ARG A 38 -0.36 -12.29 -0.92
C ARG A 38 -0.59 -13.44 0.06
N PHE A 39 -1.41 -13.19 1.08
CA PHE A 39 -1.87 -14.21 2.01
C PHE A 39 -3.39 -14.12 2.15
N LYS A 40 -4.11 -15.09 1.56
CA LYS A 40 -5.58 -15.07 1.44
C LYS A 40 -6.07 -13.75 0.81
N ASN A 41 -6.75 -12.91 1.60
CA ASN A 41 -7.31 -11.63 1.19
C ASN A 41 -6.46 -10.43 1.57
N ASP A 42 -5.27 -10.63 2.12
CA ASP A 42 -4.37 -9.57 2.56
C ASP A 42 -3.00 -9.67 1.89
N TRP A 43 -2.24 -8.58 1.99
CA TRP A 43 -0.84 -8.51 1.60
C TRP A 43 -0.03 -8.24 2.86
N ARG A 44 0.91 -9.12 3.19
CA ARG A 44 1.57 -9.02 4.51
C ARG A 44 3.00 -9.54 4.52
N THR A 45 3.80 -8.91 5.36
CA THR A 45 5.08 -9.40 5.87
C THR A 45 4.93 -9.66 7.38
N PRO A 46 5.93 -10.24 8.06
CA PRO A 46 5.89 -10.37 9.52
C PRO A 46 5.74 -9.03 10.26
N ALA A 47 6.23 -7.93 9.67
CA ALA A 47 6.22 -6.60 10.28
C ALA A 47 4.99 -5.76 9.94
N ALA A 48 4.27 -6.07 8.85
CA ALA A 48 3.21 -5.19 8.35
C ALA A 48 2.13 -5.93 7.55
N ARG A 49 0.91 -5.37 7.57
CA ARG A 49 -0.25 -5.88 6.84
C ARG A 49 -0.95 -4.73 6.10
N ILE A 50 -1.39 -5.03 4.89
CA ILE A 50 -2.28 -4.21 4.06
C ILE A 50 -3.48 -5.08 3.68
N SER A 51 -4.69 -4.56 3.94
CA SER A 51 -5.92 -5.27 3.58
C SER A 51 -6.07 -5.38 2.07
N GLY A 52 -6.80 -6.39 1.59
CA GLY A 52 -7.09 -6.54 0.16
C GLY A 52 -7.78 -5.33 -0.44
N GLN A 53 -8.66 -4.66 0.32
CA GLN A 53 -9.33 -3.43 -0.07
C GLN A 53 -8.33 -2.27 -0.24
N ASN A 54 -7.48 -2.02 0.76
CA ASN A 54 -6.50 -0.93 0.65
C ASN A 54 -5.51 -1.20 -0.49
N ALA A 55 -5.10 -2.46 -0.69
CA ALA A 55 -4.27 -2.85 -1.82
C ALA A 55 -4.97 -2.71 -3.18
N ALA A 56 -6.30 -2.88 -3.25
CA ALA A 56 -7.06 -2.58 -4.47
C ALA A 56 -7.06 -1.08 -4.75
N ILE A 57 -7.27 -0.24 -3.73
CA ILE A 57 -7.25 1.23 -3.85
C ILE A 57 -5.86 1.72 -4.29
N LEU A 58 -4.79 1.24 -3.65
CA LEU A 58 -3.41 1.58 -4.04
C LEU A 58 -3.10 1.21 -5.50
N ARG A 59 -3.66 0.10 -6.00
CA ARG A 59 -3.51 -0.32 -7.40
C ARG A 59 -4.36 0.53 -8.34
N LEU A 60 -5.59 0.85 -7.96
CA LEU A 60 -6.48 1.71 -8.74
C LEU A 60 -5.85 3.08 -9.02
N HIS A 61 -5.19 3.66 -8.02
CA HIS A 61 -4.49 4.95 -8.16
C HIS A 61 -3.05 4.83 -8.72
N GLY A 62 -2.60 3.63 -9.09
CA GLY A 62 -1.27 3.42 -9.67
C GLY A 62 -0.09 3.57 -8.70
N PHE A 63 -0.35 3.60 -7.39
CA PHE A 63 0.69 3.72 -6.35
C PHE A 63 1.35 2.38 -5.98
N ALA A 64 0.63 1.28 -6.21
CA ALA A 64 1.14 -0.08 -6.06
C ALA A 64 0.83 -0.91 -7.30
N ARG A 65 1.59 -1.98 -7.51
CA ARG A 65 1.34 -2.99 -8.54
C ARG A 65 1.46 -4.39 -7.95
N THR A 66 0.69 -5.33 -8.48
CA THR A 66 0.90 -6.75 -8.18
C THR A 66 1.90 -7.31 -9.16
N ASP A 67 2.95 -7.92 -8.64
CA ASP A 67 3.90 -8.73 -9.37
C ASP A 67 3.50 -10.21 -9.26
N TYR A 68 3.37 -10.86 -10.41
CA TYR A 68 2.93 -12.26 -10.54
C TYR A 68 4.06 -13.20 -10.98
N GLU A 69 5.27 -12.70 -11.24
CA GLU A 69 6.44 -13.52 -11.53
C GLU A 69 6.80 -14.51 -10.40
N PRO A 70 6.81 -14.11 -9.12
CA PRO A 70 7.06 -15.07 -8.04
C PRO A 70 5.91 -16.07 -7.89
N ARG A 71 6.23 -17.29 -7.43
CA ARG A 71 5.26 -18.35 -7.10
C ARG A 71 4.11 -17.86 -6.22
N THR A 72 4.40 -16.89 -5.35
CA THR A 72 3.40 -16.18 -4.55
C THR A 72 3.35 -14.72 -5.04
N PRO A 73 2.20 -14.25 -5.56
CA PRO A 73 2.07 -12.86 -6.00
C PRO A 73 2.47 -11.89 -4.90
N ALA A 74 3.16 -10.81 -5.26
CA ALA A 74 3.64 -9.80 -4.33
C ALA A 74 3.14 -8.40 -4.70
N LEU A 75 2.69 -7.63 -3.71
CA LEU A 75 2.36 -6.22 -3.88
C LEU A 75 3.65 -5.40 -3.75
N LYS A 76 3.95 -4.61 -4.77
CA LYS A 76 5.14 -3.77 -4.84
C LYS A 76 4.74 -2.30 -5.01
N ILE A 77 5.49 -1.41 -4.39
CA ILE A 77 5.32 0.04 -4.60
C ILE A 77 5.79 0.44 -6.00
N THR A 78 5.09 1.38 -6.62
CA THR A 78 5.47 1.97 -7.92
C THR A 78 6.33 3.21 -7.73
N PRO A 79 7.00 3.72 -8.79
CA PRO A 79 7.65 5.03 -8.73
C PRO A 79 6.72 6.18 -8.30
N ALA A 80 5.43 6.13 -8.67
CA ALA A 80 4.45 7.12 -8.25
C ALA A 80 4.17 7.04 -6.75
N GLY A 81 3.98 5.84 -6.21
CA GLY A 81 3.83 5.63 -4.76
C GLY A 81 5.04 6.12 -3.96
N ARG A 82 6.26 5.91 -4.49
CA ARG A 82 7.50 6.40 -3.85
C ARG A 82 7.60 7.92 -3.77
N ARG A 83 7.12 8.64 -4.81
CA ARG A 83 7.10 10.11 -4.78
C ARG A 83 6.23 10.64 -3.65
N ILE A 84 5.12 9.96 -3.35
CA ILE A 84 4.25 10.32 -2.23
C ILE A 84 4.98 10.10 -0.89
N VAL A 85 5.67 8.98 -0.72
CA VAL A 85 6.47 8.72 0.48
C VAL A 85 7.54 9.80 0.67
N ALA A 86 8.28 10.14 -0.38
CA ALA A 86 9.32 11.18 -0.31
C ALA A 86 8.76 12.59 0.00
N ALA A 87 7.58 12.92 -0.55
CA ALA A 87 6.91 14.19 -0.26
C ALA A 87 6.49 14.31 1.23
N MET A 88 6.14 13.17 1.87
CA MET A 88 5.85 13.14 3.30
C MET A 88 7.08 13.42 4.16
N GLU A 89 8.24 12.87 3.79
CA GLU A 89 9.49 13.07 4.52
C GLU A 89 9.98 14.52 4.44
N SER A 90 9.71 15.21 3.32
CA SER A 90 10.10 16.62 3.12
C SER A 90 9.26 17.63 3.90
N THR A 91 8.16 17.19 4.52
CA THR A 91 7.23 18.04 5.29
C THR A 91 7.48 17.94 6.80
N ARG A 92 8.44 17.12 7.24
CA ARG A 92 8.88 16.98 8.63
C ARG A 92 10.07 17.85 8.94
#